data_AF-A0AAN7V369-F1
#
_entry.id   AF-A0AAN7V369-F1
#
_cell.length_a   1.000
_cell.length_b   1.000
_cell.length_c   1.000
_cell.angle_alpha   90.00
_cell.angle_beta   90.00
_cell.angle_gamma   90.00
#
_symmetry.space_group_name_H-M   'P 1'
#
loop_
_entity.id
_entity.type
_entity.pdbx_description
1 polymer ?
#
loop_
_entity_poly.entity_id
_entity_poly.type
_entity_poly.pdbx_seq_one_letter_code
_entity_poly.pdbx_strand_id
1 'polypeptide(L)'
;MVLHPNFRKEDDRIENNISQNPNGESNLTIETDIEDNVSIYSIPIKCDDVEATDNSFEGVTTEFSPDETSITSCVSMKTVESIKSSDHDESDNCSDSEEKWYSITLQVFVPFLIAGFGTIGAGLVLGKIEKEEIFQKVDSLYILVPAIIGLKGNLDMCLATRLSTAANVGYMKTKKDIFKMVVGNIGLVQIQAIVAAVTVSIYAVIISSLLMQHSIRWDDIVFVTCCSILTASTSCFILDIVLSGVIVTTFKNGMNPDNFATSCAASIGDVVSLTALSLYAQSIHLLLETSPWICYAIAGTYIFIILPFWVCVVIKNEYTKKILTEGWVPVFLALFISGLGGLLLDNAVGQFPGFVVFQPIINGIGGNLASIHTSRMSTMLQKSSLPGIIPPHTKVCVSPWTALISGVFSAKTARILILISLPAKTIFVFVADIIYNQGVSCITPAFIFTYLLITLIQITLLLYAAHLVTHLLWKFKINPDNAAIPYLTALGDLLGTCLLVLAFTFLKSIGQQYKPIH
;
A
#
# COMPACT_ATOMS: atom_id res chain seq x y z
N MET A 1 -44.63 17.22 11.65
CA MET A 1 -45.01 17.94 12.88
C MET A 1 -43.73 18.52 13.48
N VAL A 2 -43.61 19.84 13.34
CA VAL A 2 -42.83 20.81 14.15
C VAL A 2 -41.33 20.54 14.39
N LEU A 3 -40.52 21.30 13.62
CA LEU A 3 -39.20 21.82 14.00
C LEU A 3 -39.34 22.86 15.12
N HIS A 4 -38.40 22.92 16.07
CA HIS A 4 -37.99 24.20 16.65
C HIS A 4 -36.52 24.22 17.10
N PRO A 5 -35.80 25.35 16.94
CA PRO A 5 -34.34 25.47 17.02
C PRO A 5 -33.88 26.24 18.27
N ASN A 6 -32.64 26.00 18.74
CA ASN A 6 -31.93 26.90 19.66
C ASN A 6 -30.43 26.56 19.69
N PHE A 7 -29.68 27.01 18.69
CA PHE A 7 -28.23 27.20 18.76
C PHE A 7 -27.89 28.46 17.94
N ARG A 8 -28.32 29.60 18.47
CA ARG A 8 -27.96 30.94 18.00
C ARG A 8 -28.04 31.88 19.19
N LYS A 9 -27.10 31.75 20.13
CA LYS A 9 -26.97 32.65 21.30
C LYS A 9 -25.63 32.60 22.04
N GLU A 10 -24.55 32.15 21.39
CA GLU A 10 -23.20 32.22 21.97
C GLU A 10 -22.25 33.20 21.26
N ASP A 11 -22.62 33.74 20.08
CA ASP A 11 -21.77 34.69 19.35
C ASP A 11 -21.83 36.15 19.88
N ASP A 12 -22.79 36.49 20.75
CA ASP A 12 -22.98 37.88 21.20
C ASP A 12 -22.30 38.21 22.56
N ARG A 13 -21.43 37.33 23.09
CA ARG A 13 -20.68 37.58 24.35
C ARG A 13 -19.21 37.97 24.16
N ILE A 14 -18.71 38.05 22.93
CA ILE A 14 -17.28 38.33 22.67
C ILE A 14 -17.02 39.81 22.31
N GLU A 15 -18.04 40.61 21.96
CA GLU A 15 -17.83 41.97 21.42
C GLU A 15 -17.97 43.14 22.42
N ASN A 16 -18.22 42.92 23.71
CA ASN A 16 -18.47 44.01 24.67
C ASN A 16 -17.56 44.03 25.90
N ASN A 17 -16.23 43.97 25.71
CA ASN A 17 -15.27 44.34 26.76
C ASN A 17 -13.98 44.96 26.19
N ILE A 18 -14.11 45.86 25.21
CA ILE A 18 -13.03 46.77 24.82
C ILE A 18 -13.38 48.17 25.35
N SER A 19 -12.98 48.47 26.58
CA SER A 19 -12.64 49.85 26.97
C SER A 19 -11.92 49.91 28.33
N GLN A 20 -10.75 50.53 28.31
CA GLN A 20 -10.03 51.18 29.40
C GLN A 20 -9.36 50.30 30.48
N ASN A 21 -8.10 49.96 30.25
CA ASN A 21 -7.08 50.00 31.32
C ASN A 21 -5.69 50.34 30.71
N PRO A 22 -5.06 51.47 31.03
CA PRO A 22 -3.74 51.82 30.55
C PRO A 22 -2.71 51.28 31.53
N ASN A 23 -2.33 50.01 31.36
CA ASN A 23 -1.07 49.41 31.83
C ASN A 23 -1.12 47.94 31.40
N GLY A 24 -0.27 47.58 30.45
CA GLY A 24 -0.31 46.30 29.75
C GLY A 24 0.17 45.14 30.62
N GLU A 25 -0.77 44.37 31.16
CA GLU A 25 -0.60 42.98 31.58
C GLU A 25 -1.94 42.25 31.34
N SER A 26 -1.95 41.22 30.50
CA SER A 26 -3.11 40.34 30.31
C SER A 26 -2.77 38.92 30.73
N ASN A 27 -3.23 38.53 31.92
CA ASN A 27 -3.25 37.16 32.40
C ASN A 27 -4.54 36.46 31.92
N LEU A 28 -4.42 35.33 31.24
CA LEU A 28 -5.55 34.47 30.86
C LEU A 28 -5.70 33.36 31.90
N THR A 29 -6.75 33.42 32.73
CA THR A 29 -7.11 32.37 33.69
C THR A 29 -8.14 31.45 33.03
N ILE A 30 -7.82 30.16 32.88
CA ILE A 30 -8.79 29.12 32.50
C ILE A 30 -9.10 28.34 33.78
N GLU A 31 -10.31 28.49 34.32
CA GLU A 31 -10.86 27.62 35.36
C GLU A 31 -11.20 26.25 34.75
N THR A 32 -10.55 25.20 35.23
CA THR A 32 -11.03 23.83 35.09
C THR A 32 -11.31 23.29 36.48
N ASP A 33 -12.58 23.07 36.80
CA ASP A 33 -13.01 22.22 37.89
C ASP A 33 -12.47 20.79 37.64
N ILE A 34 -11.62 20.30 38.53
CA ILE A 34 -11.59 18.94 39.12
C ILE A 34 -10.35 18.85 40.04
N GLU A 35 -10.61 18.41 41.27
CA GLU A 35 -9.73 18.38 42.43
C GLU A 35 -8.49 17.47 42.31
N ASP A 36 -7.44 17.98 42.95
CA ASP A 36 -6.35 17.32 43.68
C ASP A 36 -5.07 16.79 43.01
N ASN A 37 -4.00 17.51 43.42
CA ASN A 37 -2.59 17.16 43.58
C ASN A 37 -1.71 17.10 42.34
N VAL A 38 -0.97 18.19 42.06
CA VAL A 38 0.51 18.22 42.08
C VAL A 38 1.02 19.68 42.18
N SER A 39 2.05 19.84 43.02
CA SER A 39 2.82 21.02 43.40
C SER A 39 3.35 21.93 42.28
N ILE A 40 3.18 23.24 42.48
CA ILE A 40 3.66 24.36 41.65
C ILE A 40 5.15 24.61 41.92
N TYR A 41 5.98 24.59 40.87
CA TYR A 41 7.26 25.30 40.85
C TYR A 41 7.18 26.45 39.83
N SER A 42 7.16 27.68 40.35
CA SER A 42 7.21 28.93 39.60
C SER A 42 8.66 29.39 39.43
N ILE A 43 9.10 29.61 38.19
CA ILE A 43 10.40 30.24 37.88
C ILE A 43 10.11 31.68 37.39
N PRO A 44 10.60 32.73 38.08
CA PRO A 44 10.42 34.10 37.63
C PRO A 44 11.44 34.44 36.54
N ILE A 45 10.99 35.05 35.44
CA ILE A 45 11.85 35.68 34.44
C ILE A 45 11.93 37.17 34.78
N LYS A 46 13.12 37.64 35.14
CA LYS A 46 13.43 39.06 35.36
C LYS A 46 14.15 39.55 34.10
N CYS A 47 13.55 40.49 33.38
CA CYS A 47 14.22 41.20 32.30
C CYS A 47 15.00 42.36 32.91
N ASP A 48 16.33 42.39 32.73
CA ASP A 48 17.14 43.58 32.96
C ASP A 48 18.06 43.78 31.75
N ASP A 49 18.20 45.05 31.38
CA ASP A 49 18.83 45.59 30.17
C ASP A 49 20.37 45.41 30.10
N VAL A 50 20.86 45.58 28.87
CA VAL A 50 22.24 45.42 28.37
C VAL A 50 23.30 46.27 29.09
N GLU A 51 24.45 45.68 29.42
CA GLU A 51 25.77 46.34 29.29
C GLU A 51 26.93 45.33 29.18
N ALA A 52 27.91 45.63 28.32
CA ALA A 52 29.04 44.78 27.95
C ALA A 52 30.20 44.82 28.97
N THR A 53 30.95 43.73 29.13
CA THR A 53 32.43 43.71 29.36
C THR A 53 33.01 42.29 29.42
N ASP A 54 34.26 42.17 28.92
CA ASP A 54 35.13 40.99 28.89
C ASP A 54 35.45 40.37 30.28
N ASN A 55 35.59 39.02 30.36
CA ASN A 55 36.81 38.34 30.84
C ASN A 55 36.67 36.81 30.99
N SER A 56 37.81 36.15 30.77
CA SER A 56 38.20 34.75 31.01
C SER A 56 37.91 34.17 32.40
N PHE A 57 37.57 32.87 32.52
CA PHE A 57 38.27 31.91 33.41
C PHE A 57 37.85 30.44 33.25
N GLU A 58 38.74 29.56 33.72
CA GLU A 58 38.85 28.10 33.59
C GLU A 58 37.90 27.24 34.45
N GLY A 59 37.54 26.07 33.90
CA GLY A 59 37.68 24.71 34.48
C GLY A 59 37.10 24.36 35.85
N VAL A 60 36.14 23.40 35.88
CA VAL A 60 36.03 22.35 36.92
C VAL A 60 35.44 21.07 36.32
N THR A 61 36.12 19.95 36.56
CA THR A 61 35.71 18.56 36.32
C THR A 61 35.02 17.96 37.54
N THR A 62 34.08 17.02 37.35
CA THR A 62 33.85 15.92 38.32
C THR A 62 33.09 14.76 37.65
N GLU A 63 33.64 13.55 37.82
CA GLU A 63 33.09 12.26 37.42
C GLU A 63 32.09 11.71 38.45
N PHE A 64 31.08 10.94 38.02
CA PHE A 64 30.54 9.79 38.77
C PHE A 64 29.87 8.78 37.82
N SER A 65 30.07 7.49 38.10
CA SER A 65 29.63 6.30 37.32
C SER A 65 28.50 5.53 38.07
N PRO A 66 27.95 4.43 37.53
CA PRO A 66 26.54 4.30 37.13
C PRO A 66 25.69 3.44 38.09
N ASP A 67 24.36 3.64 38.10
CA ASP A 67 23.42 2.58 38.47
C ASP A 67 22.01 2.81 37.89
N GLU A 68 21.36 1.69 37.60
CA GLU A 68 20.16 1.49 36.77
C GLU A 68 18.89 2.16 37.30
N THR A 69 18.10 2.78 36.40
CA THR A 69 16.65 2.52 36.18
C THR A 69 16.05 3.53 35.18
N SER A 70 15.11 3.07 34.34
CA SER A 70 14.18 3.85 33.49
C SER A 70 14.70 4.53 32.20
N ILE A 71 14.98 3.73 31.16
CA ILE A 71 15.09 4.24 29.78
C ILE A 71 13.69 4.30 29.15
N THR A 72 12.92 5.33 29.49
CA THR A 72 11.67 5.66 28.80
C THR A 72 11.41 7.17 28.87
N SER A 73 12.34 7.99 28.39
CA SER A 73 12.10 9.45 28.25
C SER A 73 13.01 10.19 27.26
N CYS A 74 14.08 9.59 26.73
CA CYS A 74 15.05 10.33 25.90
C CYS A 74 14.67 10.56 24.43
N VAL A 75 13.50 10.11 23.96
CA VAL A 75 13.08 10.32 22.55
C VAL A 75 12.38 11.68 22.34
N SER A 76 11.95 12.37 23.41
CA SER A 76 11.09 13.55 23.26
C SER A 76 11.77 14.91 23.52
N MET A 77 13.03 14.97 23.95
CA MET A 77 13.70 16.25 24.27
C MET A 77 14.52 16.86 23.11
N LYS A 78 14.98 16.06 22.14
CA LYS A 78 15.77 16.60 21.01
C LYS A 78 15.00 17.47 20.03
N THR A 79 13.67 17.49 20.10
CA THR A 79 12.82 18.32 19.23
C THR A 79 12.52 19.70 19.83
N VAL A 80 12.76 19.92 21.13
CA VAL A 80 12.43 21.18 21.80
C VAL A 80 13.64 22.13 21.93
N GLU A 81 14.86 21.60 22.03
CA GLU A 81 16.08 22.44 22.06
C GLU A 81 16.43 23.09 20.72
N SER A 82 15.93 22.55 19.60
CA SER A 82 16.17 23.16 18.28
C SER A 82 15.31 24.42 18.01
N ILE A 83 14.45 24.83 18.94
CA ILE A 83 13.51 25.95 18.75
C ILE A 83 13.92 27.21 19.54
N LYS A 84 14.97 27.17 20.39
CA LYS A 84 15.28 28.30 21.30
C LYS A 84 16.66 28.94 21.20
N SER A 85 17.41 28.71 20.12
CA SER A 85 18.68 29.43 19.91
C SER A 85 18.93 29.75 18.45
N SER A 86 18.23 30.76 17.93
CA SER A 86 18.63 31.52 16.74
C SER A 86 17.78 32.78 16.62
N ASP A 87 17.94 33.71 17.55
CA ASP A 87 17.66 35.12 17.27
C ASP A 87 18.88 35.66 16.49
N HIS A 88 18.82 35.54 15.17
CA HIS A 88 19.56 36.40 14.26
C HIS A 88 18.82 36.46 12.93
N ASP A 89 18.54 37.71 12.53
CA ASP A 89 17.94 38.11 11.28
C ASP A 89 18.61 37.45 10.06
N GLU A 90 17.96 36.44 9.49
CA GLU A 90 18.02 36.17 8.06
C GLU A 90 16.71 35.53 7.62
N SER A 91 16.03 36.20 6.69
CA SER A 91 14.77 35.81 6.09
C SER A 91 14.96 34.62 5.14
N ASP A 92 15.16 33.43 5.72
CA ASP A 92 15.05 32.19 4.97
C ASP A 92 13.57 31.91 4.68
N ASN A 93 13.14 32.41 3.52
CA ASN A 93 11.99 31.90 2.80
C ASN A 93 12.12 30.37 2.69
N CYS A 94 11.41 29.64 3.56
CA CYS A 94 11.14 28.22 3.37
C CYS A 94 10.21 28.09 2.14
N SER A 95 10.80 28.22 0.97
CA SER A 95 10.17 27.86 -0.30
C SER A 95 10.02 26.35 -0.31
N ASP A 96 8.86 25.88 0.16
CA ASP A 96 8.32 24.59 -0.28
C ASP A 96 8.28 24.65 -1.80
N SER A 97 9.31 24.09 -2.43
CA SER A 97 9.38 24.00 -3.88
C SER A 97 8.21 23.13 -4.34
N GLU A 98 7.09 23.78 -4.72
CA GLU A 98 5.96 23.09 -5.35
C GLU A 98 6.53 22.28 -6.52
N GLU A 99 6.56 20.96 -6.37
CA GLU A 99 6.99 20.06 -7.44
C GLU A 99 6.19 20.41 -8.68
N LYS A 100 6.89 20.89 -9.71
CA LYS A 100 6.23 21.33 -10.94
C LYS A 100 5.46 20.15 -11.54
N TRP A 101 4.23 20.41 -12.00
CA TRP A 101 3.32 19.38 -12.51
C TRP A 101 3.93 18.47 -13.59
N TYR A 102 4.82 19.02 -14.42
CA TYR A 102 5.54 18.27 -15.46
C TYR A 102 6.56 17.29 -14.88
N SER A 103 7.20 17.63 -13.75
CA SER A 103 8.16 16.76 -13.06
C SER A 103 7.43 15.55 -12.48
N ILE A 104 6.30 15.80 -11.80
CA ILE A 104 5.42 14.73 -11.29
C ILE A 104 4.93 13.85 -12.44
N THR A 105 4.48 14.47 -13.54
CA THR A 105 3.97 13.73 -14.70
C THR A 105 5.03 12.82 -15.29
N LEU A 106 6.24 13.32 -15.52
CA LEU A 106 7.32 12.54 -16.13
C LEU A 106 7.86 11.45 -15.19
N GLN A 107 7.96 11.74 -13.89
CA GLN A 107 8.37 10.77 -12.87
C GLN A 107 7.38 9.62 -12.71
N VAL A 108 6.07 9.86 -12.89
CA VAL A 108 5.04 8.82 -12.75
C VAL A 108 4.79 8.11 -14.08
N PHE A 109 4.88 8.80 -15.21
CA PHE A 109 4.52 8.26 -16.53
C PHE A 109 5.38 7.06 -16.96
N VAL A 110 6.71 7.14 -16.80
CA VAL A 110 7.60 6.04 -17.22
C VAL A 110 7.39 4.78 -16.37
N PRO A 111 7.42 4.84 -15.02
CA PRO A 111 7.08 3.69 -14.19
C PRO A 111 5.70 3.13 -14.50
N PHE A 112 4.72 4.03 -14.71
CA PHE A 112 3.36 3.64 -15.06
C PHE A 112 3.28 2.85 -16.39
N LEU A 113 4.05 3.23 -17.43
CA LEU A 113 4.12 2.45 -18.66
C LEU A 113 4.74 1.06 -18.43
N ILE A 114 5.82 0.99 -17.64
CA ILE A 114 6.48 -0.27 -17.28
C ILE A 114 5.48 -1.20 -16.55
N ALA A 115 4.75 -0.66 -15.57
CA ALA A 115 3.69 -1.37 -14.87
C ALA A 115 2.62 -1.87 -15.84
N GLY A 116 2.14 -1.00 -16.74
CA GLY A 116 1.13 -1.36 -17.74
C GLY A 116 1.57 -2.53 -18.64
N PHE A 117 2.77 -2.47 -19.23
CA PHE A 117 3.27 -3.57 -20.05
C PHE A 117 3.44 -4.88 -19.28
N GLY A 118 3.87 -4.81 -18.01
CA GLY A 118 3.95 -6.00 -17.16
C GLY A 118 2.57 -6.60 -16.86
N THR A 119 1.56 -5.78 -16.58
CA THR A 119 0.17 -6.25 -16.38
C THR A 119 -0.42 -6.86 -17.66
N ILE A 120 -0.08 -6.34 -18.84
CA ILE A 120 -0.43 -6.99 -20.12
C ILE A 120 0.25 -8.36 -20.22
N GLY A 121 1.54 -8.43 -19.90
CA GLY A 121 2.28 -9.69 -19.84
C GLY A 121 1.61 -10.70 -18.90
N ALA A 122 1.16 -10.26 -17.73
CA ALA A 122 0.45 -11.10 -16.77
C ALA A 122 -0.89 -11.59 -17.33
N GLY A 123 -1.67 -10.73 -17.99
CA GLY A 123 -2.92 -11.12 -18.67
C GLY A 123 -2.71 -12.15 -19.78
N LEU A 124 -1.61 -12.02 -20.54
CA LEU A 124 -1.25 -13.00 -21.57
C LEU A 124 -0.81 -14.34 -20.98
N VAL A 125 -0.04 -14.32 -19.88
CA VAL A 125 0.31 -15.55 -19.15
C VAL A 125 -0.95 -16.18 -18.56
N LEU A 126 -1.84 -15.40 -17.97
CA LEU A 126 -3.11 -15.88 -17.43
C LEU A 126 -4.00 -16.50 -18.53
N GLY A 127 -4.04 -15.90 -19.72
CA GLY A 127 -4.75 -16.47 -20.87
C GLY A 127 -4.12 -17.74 -21.45
N LYS A 128 -2.83 -18.01 -21.19
CA LYS A 128 -2.22 -19.32 -21.47
C LYS A 128 -2.60 -20.33 -20.42
N ILE A 129 -2.51 -19.94 -19.14
CA ILE A 129 -2.92 -20.73 -17.98
C ILE A 129 -4.39 -21.14 -18.06
N GLU A 130 -5.26 -20.27 -18.61
CA GLU A 130 -6.67 -20.56 -18.91
C GLU A 130 -6.87 -21.85 -19.73
N LYS A 131 -5.92 -22.13 -20.63
CA LYS A 131 -6.00 -23.23 -21.60
C LYS A 131 -5.30 -24.51 -21.11
N GLU A 132 -4.68 -24.48 -19.93
CA GLU A 132 -3.95 -25.63 -19.38
C GLU A 132 -4.89 -26.62 -18.69
N GLU A 133 -4.71 -27.91 -18.98
CA GLU A 133 -5.58 -28.99 -18.48
C GLU A 133 -5.66 -29.03 -16.94
N ILE A 134 -4.54 -28.77 -16.25
CA ILE A 134 -4.50 -28.83 -14.78
C ILE A 134 -5.39 -27.78 -14.12
N PHE A 135 -5.46 -26.58 -14.71
CA PHE A 135 -6.29 -25.52 -14.17
C PHE A 135 -7.78 -25.73 -14.49
N GLN A 136 -8.10 -26.37 -15.63
CA GLN A 136 -9.46 -26.79 -15.95
C GLN A 136 -9.96 -27.97 -15.10
N LYS A 137 -9.03 -28.78 -14.57
CA LYS A 137 -9.33 -29.94 -13.71
C LYS A 137 -9.44 -29.58 -12.24
N VAL A 138 -8.77 -28.51 -11.80
CA VAL A 138 -8.68 -28.09 -10.40
C VAL A 138 -9.07 -26.62 -10.27
N ASP A 139 -10.36 -26.34 -10.15
CA ASP A 139 -10.92 -24.97 -10.10
C ASP A 139 -10.38 -24.15 -8.92
N SER A 140 -10.01 -24.84 -7.83
CA SER A 140 -9.33 -24.22 -6.68
C SER A 140 -8.04 -23.47 -7.07
N LEU A 141 -7.37 -23.84 -8.17
CA LEU A 141 -6.19 -23.14 -8.69
C LEU A 141 -6.55 -21.79 -9.35
N TYR A 142 -7.69 -21.68 -10.04
CA TYR A 142 -8.14 -20.40 -10.60
C TYR A 142 -8.62 -19.43 -9.52
N ILE A 143 -9.39 -19.92 -8.55
CA ILE A 143 -9.82 -19.13 -7.39
C ILE A 143 -8.61 -18.56 -6.63
N LEU A 144 -7.52 -19.33 -6.61
CA LEU A 144 -6.25 -18.97 -5.98
C LEU A 144 -5.47 -17.87 -6.74
N VAL A 145 -5.64 -17.72 -8.06
CA VAL A 145 -4.85 -16.80 -8.89
C VAL A 145 -4.94 -15.35 -8.41
N PRO A 146 -6.13 -14.70 -8.31
CA PRO A 146 -6.19 -13.31 -7.86
C PRO A 146 -5.78 -13.13 -6.41
N ALA A 147 -6.00 -14.15 -5.58
CA ALA A 147 -5.60 -14.10 -4.19
C ALA A 147 -4.06 -14.15 -4.03
N ILE A 148 -3.35 -14.96 -4.84
CA ILE A 148 -1.88 -14.96 -4.87
C ILE A 148 -1.33 -13.65 -5.43
N ILE A 149 -1.88 -13.15 -6.55
CA ILE A 149 -1.43 -11.89 -7.16
C ILE A 149 -1.64 -10.73 -6.17
N GLY A 150 -2.83 -10.63 -5.59
CA GLY A 150 -3.17 -9.61 -4.60
C GLY A 150 -2.31 -9.71 -3.33
N LEU A 151 -2.14 -10.93 -2.79
CA LEU A 151 -1.24 -11.18 -1.66
C LEU A 151 0.16 -10.62 -1.94
N LYS A 152 0.72 -11.04 -3.06
CA LYS A 152 2.07 -10.70 -3.48
C LYS A 152 2.21 -9.18 -3.67
N GLY A 153 1.30 -8.55 -4.40
CA GLY A 153 1.27 -7.09 -4.57
C GLY A 153 1.25 -6.35 -3.23
N ASN A 154 0.51 -6.87 -2.25
CA ASN A 154 0.48 -6.29 -0.90
C ASN A 154 1.82 -6.43 -0.16
N LEU A 155 2.49 -7.58 -0.26
CA LEU A 155 3.75 -7.84 0.44
C LEU A 155 4.92 -7.04 -0.15
N ASP A 156 5.08 -7.09 -1.47
CA ASP A 156 6.22 -6.45 -2.15
C ASP A 156 6.15 -4.93 -2.04
N MET A 157 4.95 -4.38 -2.11
CA MET A 157 4.72 -2.96 -2.00
C MET A 157 4.91 -2.47 -0.55
N CYS A 158 4.53 -3.27 0.44
CA CYS A 158 4.88 -3.00 1.84
C CYS A 158 6.40 -3.04 2.05
N LEU A 159 7.11 -3.97 1.41
CA LEU A 159 8.58 -4.01 1.44
C LEU A 159 9.19 -2.77 0.77
N ALA A 160 8.72 -2.42 -0.44
CA ALA A 160 9.22 -1.26 -1.17
C ALA A 160 9.04 0.04 -0.40
N THR A 161 7.84 0.27 0.14
CA THR A 161 7.54 1.47 0.92
C THR A 161 8.40 1.55 2.16
N ARG A 162 8.54 0.46 2.93
CA ARG A 162 9.41 0.44 4.12
C ARG A 162 10.86 0.77 3.77
N LEU A 163 11.42 0.12 2.75
CA LEU A 163 12.79 0.37 2.31
C LEU A 163 12.96 1.81 1.79
N SER A 164 12.01 2.32 1.03
CA SER A 164 12.07 3.66 0.48
C SER A 164 11.92 4.74 1.57
N THR A 165 11.00 4.57 2.53
CA THR A 165 10.89 5.45 3.71
C THR A 165 12.20 5.47 4.48
N ALA A 166 12.82 4.30 4.71
CA ALA A 166 14.10 4.27 5.42
C ALA A 166 15.25 4.88 4.62
N ALA A 167 15.23 4.77 3.29
CA ALA A 167 16.17 5.46 2.41
C ALA A 167 15.99 6.99 2.54
N ASN A 168 14.75 7.48 2.46
CA ASN A 168 14.40 8.90 2.53
C ASN A 168 14.67 9.53 3.90
N VAL A 169 14.48 8.78 4.99
CA VAL A 169 14.80 9.22 6.37
C VAL A 169 16.31 9.16 6.67
N GLY A 170 17.09 8.53 5.78
CA GLY A 170 18.54 8.46 5.92
C GLY A 170 19.03 7.34 6.84
N TYR A 171 18.26 6.27 7.02
CA TYR A 171 18.71 5.05 7.72
C TYR A 171 19.62 4.17 6.83
N MET A 172 19.70 4.44 5.53
CA MET A 172 20.54 3.69 4.57
C MET A 172 21.95 4.29 4.37
N LYS A 173 22.69 4.57 5.46
CA LYS A 173 24.03 5.17 5.38
C LYS A 173 25.14 4.15 5.11
N THR A 174 25.11 3.01 5.78
CA THR A 174 26.16 1.98 5.68
C THR A 174 25.68 0.78 4.88
N LYS A 175 26.59 0.13 4.12
CA LYS A 175 26.30 -1.15 3.44
C LYS A 175 25.80 -2.23 4.41
N LYS A 176 26.26 -2.22 5.67
CA LYS A 176 25.82 -3.14 6.72
C LYS A 176 24.36 -2.91 7.12
N ASP A 177 23.95 -1.64 7.23
CA ASP A 177 22.58 -1.28 7.63
C ASP A 177 21.59 -1.61 6.51
N ILE A 178 21.97 -1.30 5.26
CA ILE A 178 21.22 -1.70 4.06
C ILE A 178 21.04 -3.23 4.03
N PHE A 179 22.11 -4.00 4.23
CA PHE A 179 22.04 -5.46 4.21
C PHE A 179 21.13 -6.00 5.31
N LYS A 180 21.26 -5.51 6.55
CA LYS A 180 20.38 -5.91 7.66
C LYS A 180 18.92 -5.59 7.37
N MET A 181 18.65 -4.43 6.80
CA MET A 181 17.30 -4.00 6.49
C MET A 181 16.68 -4.83 5.36
N VAL A 182 17.43 -5.09 4.28
CA VAL A 182 16.99 -5.91 3.14
C VAL A 182 16.71 -7.34 3.59
N VAL A 183 17.65 -7.99 4.28
CA VAL A 183 17.48 -9.37 4.77
C VAL A 183 16.32 -9.48 5.76
N GLY A 184 16.16 -8.48 6.65
CA GLY A 184 15.04 -8.44 7.59
C GLY A 184 13.68 -8.36 6.91
N ASN A 185 13.56 -7.51 5.88
CA ASN A 185 12.31 -7.34 5.14
C ASN A 185 12.01 -8.53 4.23
N ILE A 186 13.00 -9.10 3.54
CA ILE A 186 12.84 -10.34 2.78
C ILE A 186 12.37 -11.47 3.71
N GLY A 187 13.01 -11.63 4.87
CA GLY A 187 12.60 -12.66 5.82
C GLY A 187 11.17 -12.46 6.33
N LEU A 188 10.77 -11.21 6.57
CA LEU A 188 9.40 -10.88 6.98
C LEU A 188 8.40 -11.22 5.88
N VAL A 189 8.68 -10.85 4.62
CA VAL A 189 7.83 -11.17 3.47
C VAL A 189 7.74 -12.68 3.29
N GLN A 190 8.82 -13.45 3.46
CA GLN A 190 8.77 -14.91 3.36
C GLN A 190 7.88 -15.55 4.43
N ILE A 191 7.93 -15.07 5.68
CA ILE A 191 7.01 -15.54 6.73
C ILE A 191 5.56 -15.24 6.34
N GLN A 192 5.29 -13.99 5.93
CA GLN A 192 3.95 -13.56 5.55
C GLN A 192 3.43 -14.34 4.34
N ALA A 193 4.27 -14.57 3.32
CA ALA A 193 3.94 -15.33 2.12
C ALA A 193 3.59 -16.79 2.43
N ILE A 194 4.37 -17.48 3.28
CA ILE A 194 4.09 -18.87 3.64
C ILE A 194 2.77 -18.99 4.40
N VAL A 195 2.57 -18.17 5.45
CA VAL A 195 1.35 -18.20 6.27
C VAL A 195 0.12 -17.81 5.46
N ALA A 196 0.24 -16.77 4.63
CA ALA A 196 -0.83 -16.33 3.75
C ALA A 196 -1.15 -17.37 2.67
N ALA A 197 -0.15 -17.99 2.04
CA ALA A 197 -0.36 -19.03 1.03
C ALA A 197 -1.16 -20.22 1.57
N VAL A 198 -0.82 -20.70 2.78
CA VAL A 198 -1.60 -21.75 3.47
C VAL A 198 -3.03 -21.30 3.74
N THR A 199 -3.21 -20.05 4.18
CA THR A 199 -4.54 -19.52 4.47
C THR A 199 -5.39 -19.42 3.21
N VAL A 200 -4.81 -18.92 2.12
CA VAL A 200 -5.49 -18.73 0.84
C VAL A 200 -5.79 -20.08 0.18
N SER A 201 -4.89 -21.08 0.26
CA SER A 201 -5.16 -22.41 -0.29
C SER A 201 -6.33 -23.10 0.41
N ILE A 202 -6.38 -23.03 1.74
CA ILE A 202 -7.50 -23.57 2.52
C ILE A 202 -8.80 -22.85 2.15
N TYR A 203 -8.77 -21.52 2.07
CA TYR A 203 -9.92 -20.73 1.64
C TYR A 203 -10.41 -21.12 0.23
N ALA A 204 -9.49 -21.24 -0.74
CA ALA A 204 -9.82 -21.57 -2.12
C ALA A 204 -10.50 -22.95 -2.21
N VAL A 205 -9.99 -23.97 -1.51
CA VAL A 205 -10.56 -25.32 -1.51
C VAL A 205 -11.92 -25.37 -0.81
N ILE A 206 -12.08 -24.67 0.32
CA ILE A 206 -13.37 -24.59 1.03
C ILE A 206 -14.43 -23.96 0.11
N ILE A 207 -14.11 -22.83 -0.52
CA ILE A 207 -15.09 -22.18 -1.39
C ILE A 207 -15.37 -23.00 -2.66
N SER A 208 -14.34 -23.58 -3.27
CA SER A 208 -14.52 -24.48 -4.42
C SER A 208 -15.47 -25.64 -4.09
N SER A 209 -15.30 -26.27 -2.93
CA SER A 209 -16.22 -27.32 -2.46
C SER A 209 -17.64 -26.81 -2.23
N LEU A 210 -17.81 -25.64 -1.63
CA LEU A 210 -19.14 -25.04 -1.39
C LEU A 210 -19.87 -24.68 -2.68
N LEU A 211 -19.16 -24.15 -3.68
CA LEU A 211 -19.76 -23.73 -4.95
C LEU A 211 -20.04 -24.91 -5.88
N MET A 212 -19.16 -25.92 -5.90
CA MET A 212 -19.18 -27.00 -6.90
C MET A 212 -19.74 -28.31 -6.36
N GLN A 213 -20.18 -28.35 -5.09
CA GLN A 213 -20.75 -29.52 -4.42
C GLN A 213 -19.87 -30.79 -4.44
N HIS A 214 -18.56 -30.62 -4.58
CA HIS A 214 -17.60 -31.72 -4.51
C HIS A 214 -17.15 -31.97 -3.07
N SER A 215 -16.88 -33.24 -2.73
CA SER A 215 -16.33 -33.62 -1.43
C SER A 215 -14.88 -33.16 -1.29
N ILE A 216 -14.56 -32.46 -0.21
CA ILE A 216 -13.19 -32.03 0.10
C ILE A 216 -12.33 -33.27 0.35
N ARG A 217 -11.31 -33.50 -0.49
CA ARG A 217 -10.26 -34.48 -0.23
C ARG A 217 -9.05 -33.79 0.39
N TRP A 218 -8.42 -34.48 1.34
CA TRP A 218 -7.18 -34.00 1.96
C TRP A 218 -6.05 -33.82 0.95
N ASP A 219 -5.98 -34.69 -0.06
CA ASP A 219 -4.99 -34.60 -1.13
C ASP A 219 -5.12 -33.30 -1.93
N ASP A 220 -6.34 -32.82 -2.18
CA ASP A 220 -6.59 -31.59 -2.93
C ASP A 220 -6.15 -30.36 -2.12
N ILE A 221 -6.42 -30.35 -0.81
CA ILE A 221 -5.93 -29.29 0.10
C ILE A 221 -4.40 -29.24 0.07
N VAL A 222 -3.74 -30.38 0.22
CA VAL A 222 -2.27 -30.45 0.31
C VAL A 222 -1.63 -30.10 -1.04
N PHE A 223 -2.21 -30.54 -2.15
CA PHE A 223 -1.77 -30.19 -3.51
C PHE A 223 -1.84 -28.68 -3.75
N VAL A 224 -3.00 -28.06 -3.52
CA VAL A 224 -3.20 -26.60 -3.72
C VAL A 224 -2.31 -25.81 -2.75
N THR A 225 -2.15 -26.27 -1.52
CA THR A 225 -1.26 -25.66 -0.52
C THR A 225 0.21 -25.73 -0.96
N CYS A 226 0.66 -26.88 -1.47
CA CYS A 226 2.02 -27.06 -1.97
C CYS A 226 2.32 -26.11 -3.14
N CYS A 227 1.41 -26.03 -4.11
CA CYS A 227 1.54 -25.10 -5.23
C CYS A 227 1.54 -23.65 -4.75
N SER A 228 0.62 -23.28 -3.85
CA SER A 228 0.51 -21.91 -3.32
C SER A 228 1.76 -21.47 -2.57
N ILE A 229 2.29 -22.31 -1.66
CA ILE A 229 3.49 -21.99 -0.86
C ILE A 229 4.71 -21.81 -1.77
N LEU A 230 4.96 -22.74 -2.70
CA LEU A 230 6.10 -22.65 -3.61
C LEU A 230 6.01 -21.39 -4.47
N THR A 231 4.84 -21.13 -5.06
CA THR A 231 4.60 -19.94 -5.86
C THR A 231 4.85 -18.68 -5.05
N ALA A 232 4.15 -18.51 -3.92
CA ALA A 232 4.22 -17.29 -3.12
C ALA A 232 5.63 -17.05 -2.58
N SER A 233 6.30 -18.09 -2.05
CA SER A 233 7.64 -17.97 -1.51
C SER A 233 8.66 -17.62 -2.61
N THR A 234 8.67 -18.36 -3.71
CA THR A 234 9.68 -18.16 -4.77
C THR A 234 9.45 -16.88 -5.58
N SER A 235 8.19 -16.52 -5.87
CA SER A 235 7.90 -15.28 -6.60
C SER A 235 8.20 -14.03 -5.77
N CYS A 236 7.84 -14.02 -4.48
CA CYS A 236 8.19 -12.91 -3.58
C CYS A 236 9.71 -12.86 -3.37
N PHE A 237 10.39 -13.99 -3.20
CA PHE A 237 11.85 -13.99 -3.00
C PHE A 237 12.61 -13.41 -4.21
N ILE A 238 12.25 -13.85 -5.43
CA ILE A 238 12.86 -13.34 -6.66
C ILE A 238 12.58 -11.84 -6.80
N LEU A 239 11.34 -11.41 -6.58
CA LEU A 239 11.00 -10.01 -6.76
C LEU A 239 11.61 -9.13 -5.67
N ASP A 240 11.63 -9.54 -4.40
CA ASP A 240 12.20 -8.75 -3.32
C ASP A 240 13.68 -8.44 -3.55
N ILE A 241 14.43 -9.39 -4.14
CA ILE A 241 15.82 -9.17 -4.55
C ILE A 241 15.91 -8.09 -5.62
N VAL A 242 15.07 -8.20 -6.66
CA VAL A 242 15.02 -7.21 -7.75
C VAL A 242 14.63 -5.83 -7.20
N LEU A 243 13.60 -5.77 -6.36
CA LEU A 243 13.03 -4.56 -5.79
C LEU A 243 14.01 -3.87 -4.83
N SER A 244 14.68 -4.64 -3.97
CA SER A 244 15.73 -4.13 -3.09
C SER A 244 16.90 -3.55 -3.90
N GLY A 245 17.31 -4.24 -4.98
CA GLY A 245 18.35 -3.76 -5.88
C GLY A 245 17.97 -2.47 -6.60
N VAL A 246 16.72 -2.40 -7.07
CA VAL A 246 16.14 -1.20 -7.69
C VAL A 246 16.14 -0.04 -6.70
N ILE A 247 15.62 -0.21 -5.49
CA ILE A 247 15.55 0.86 -4.47
C ILE A 247 16.94 1.41 -4.14
N VAL A 248 17.91 0.53 -3.89
CA VAL A 248 19.29 0.94 -3.58
C VAL A 248 19.92 1.70 -4.75
N THR A 249 19.62 1.30 -5.99
CA THR A 249 20.15 1.97 -7.20
C THR A 249 19.47 3.32 -7.43
N THR A 250 18.15 3.39 -7.31
CA THR A 250 17.37 4.63 -7.47
C THR A 250 17.77 5.68 -6.44
N PHE A 251 17.97 5.25 -5.19
CA PHE A 251 18.44 6.14 -4.13
C PHE A 251 19.85 6.69 -4.38
N LYS A 252 20.78 5.85 -4.84
CA LYS A 252 22.14 6.29 -5.22
C LYS A 252 22.15 7.30 -6.37
N ASN A 253 21.16 7.22 -7.26
CA ASN A 253 21.01 8.13 -8.39
C ASN A 253 20.25 9.42 -8.03
N GLY A 254 19.89 9.64 -6.75
CA GLY A 254 19.18 10.84 -6.29
C GLY A 254 17.71 10.92 -6.71
N MET A 255 17.13 9.81 -7.16
CA MET A 255 15.72 9.72 -7.55
C MET A 255 14.88 9.17 -6.38
N ASN A 256 13.61 9.56 -6.31
CA ASN A 256 12.70 8.99 -5.30
C ASN A 256 12.41 7.51 -5.63
N PRO A 257 12.78 6.54 -4.75
CA PRO A 257 12.55 5.12 -5.00
C PRO A 257 11.06 4.74 -5.10
N ASP A 258 10.16 5.47 -4.43
CA ASP A 258 8.72 5.14 -4.31
C ASP A 258 8.04 5.00 -5.67
N ASN A 259 8.38 5.90 -6.60
CA ASN A 259 7.73 5.96 -7.91
C ASN A 259 8.16 4.79 -8.82
N PHE A 260 9.40 4.33 -8.70
CA PHE A 260 9.96 3.33 -9.61
C PHE A 260 9.84 1.91 -9.03
N ALA A 261 10.07 1.74 -7.73
CA ALA A 261 9.99 0.46 -7.03
C ALA A 261 8.58 -0.16 -7.14
N THR A 262 7.54 0.62 -6.84
CA THR A 262 6.14 0.17 -6.88
C THR A 262 5.73 -0.32 -8.28
N SER A 263 6.16 0.37 -9.33
CA SER A 263 5.83 -0.02 -10.70
C SER A 263 6.63 -1.23 -11.19
N CYS A 264 7.90 -1.37 -10.80
CA CYS A 264 8.68 -2.58 -11.07
C CYS A 264 8.11 -3.80 -10.36
N ALA A 265 7.65 -3.62 -9.12
CA ALA A 265 7.01 -4.69 -8.35
C ALA A 265 5.77 -5.22 -9.07
N ALA A 266 4.90 -4.32 -9.56
CA ALA A 266 3.72 -4.73 -10.30
C ALA A 266 4.03 -5.33 -11.68
N SER A 267 5.02 -4.79 -12.40
CA SER A 267 5.28 -5.25 -13.77
C SER A 267 5.86 -6.66 -13.85
N ILE A 268 6.92 -6.89 -13.08
CA ILE A 268 7.66 -8.17 -13.07
C ILE A 268 6.93 -9.18 -12.21
N GLY A 269 6.33 -8.70 -11.13
CA GLY A 269 5.83 -9.54 -10.07
C GLY A 269 4.66 -10.44 -10.45
N ASP A 270 3.66 -9.91 -11.15
CA ASP A 270 2.47 -10.67 -11.55
C ASP A 270 2.83 -11.74 -12.56
N VAL A 271 3.68 -11.39 -13.54
CA VAL A 271 4.21 -12.31 -14.55
C VAL A 271 4.97 -13.46 -13.90
N VAL A 272 5.90 -13.15 -12.98
CA VAL A 272 6.69 -14.17 -12.27
C VAL A 272 5.78 -15.07 -11.43
N SER A 273 4.78 -14.50 -10.74
CA SER A 273 3.89 -15.27 -9.86
C SER A 273 2.99 -16.23 -10.65
N LEU A 274 2.38 -15.75 -11.73
CA LEU A 274 1.54 -16.59 -12.60
C LEU A 274 2.37 -17.68 -13.29
N THR A 275 3.55 -17.34 -13.79
CA THR A 275 4.44 -18.31 -14.42
C THR A 275 4.89 -19.37 -13.42
N ALA A 276 5.28 -18.96 -12.21
CA ALA A 276 5.64 -19.88 -11.14
C ALA A 276 4.48 -20.81 -10.77
N LEU A 277 3.26 -20.27 -10.63
CA LEU A 277 2.07 -21.07 -10.32
C LEU A 277 1.81 -22.14 -11.37
N SER A 278 1.84 -21.77 -12.65
CA SER A 278 1.66 -22.72 -13.75
C SER A 278 2.72 -23.81 -13.73
N LEU A 279 4.01 -23.43 -13.63
CA LEU A 279 5.11 -24.37 -13.62
C LEU A 279 5.04 -25.34 -12.43
N TYR A 280 4.75 -24.85 -11.23
CA TYR A 280 4.63 -25.72 -10.05
C TYR A 280 3.38 -26.58 -10.09
N ALA A 281 2.24 -26.05 -10.54
CA ALA A 281 1.02 -26.84 -10.69
C ALA A 281 1.23 -28.01 -11.65
N GLN A 282 1.82 -27.76 -12.82
CA GLN A 282 2.16 -28.81 -13.80
C GLN A 282 3.18 -29.80 -13.25
N SER A 283 4.29 -29.32 -12.69
CA SER A 283 5.37 -30.17 -12.20
C SER A 283 4.91 -31.06 -11.05
N ILE A 284 4.17 -30.50 -10.09
CA ILE A 284 3.64 -31.26 -8.96
C ILE A 284 2.59 -32.25 -9.43
N HIS A 285 1.73 -31.87 -10.38
CA HIS A 285 0.72 -32.79 -10.90
C HIS A 285 1.36 -34.06 -11.49
N LEU A 286 2.41 -33.89 -12.30
CA LEU A 286 3.17 -35.02 -12.86
C LEU A 286 3.83 -35.88 -11.76
N LEU A 287 4.35 -35.24 -10.71
CA LEU A 287 4.94 -35.95 -9.58
C LEU A 287 3.90 -36.68 -8.72
N LEU A 288 2.67 -36.17 -8.64
CA LEU A 288 1.59 -36.76 -7.85
C LEU A 288 1.18 -38.13 -8.38
N GLU A 289 1.19 -38.32 -9.71
CA GLU A 289 0.89 -39.62 -10.34
C GLU A 289 1.91 -40.70 -9.97
N THR A 290 3.17 -40.31 -9.71
CA THR A 290 4.25 -41.24 -9.37
C THR A 290 4.45 -41.38 -7.86
N SER A 291 4.25 -40.31 -7.09
CA SER A 291 4.66 -40.23 -5.68
C SER A 291 3.86 -39.17 -4.90
N PRO A 292 2.71 -39.52 -4.32
CA PRO A 292 1.84 -38.56 -3.63
C PRO A 292 2.44 -37.96 -2.36
N TRP A 293 3.40 -38.65 -1.73
CA TRP A 293 4.08 -38.20 -0.51
C TRP A 293 4.92 -36.92 -0.70
N ILE A 294 5.26 -36.56 -1.94
CA ILE A 294 6.09 -35.38 -2.23
C ILE A 294 5.39 -34.08 -1.84
N CYS A 295 4.08 -33.95 -2.06
CA CYS A 295 3.34 -32.74 -1.66
C CYS A 295 3.38 -32.53 -0.14
N TYR A 296 3.23 -33.61 0.63
CA TYR A 296 3.34 -33.60 2.08
C TYR A 296 4.77 -33.26 2.54
N ALA A 297 5.79 -33.79 1.85
CA ALA A 297 7.19 -33.49 2.15
C ALA A 297 7.52 -32.01 1.90
N ILE A 298 7.05 -31.42 0.80
CA ILE A 298 7.25 -30.00 0.49
C ILE A 298 6.53 -29.12 1.51
N ALA A 299 5.22 -29.35 1.73
CA ALA A 299 4.45 -28.58 2.70
C ALA A 299 5.05 -28.68 4.11
N GLY A 300 5.45 -29.89 4.53
CA GLY A 300 6.13 -30.13 5.80
C GLY A 300 7.46 -29.40 5.90
N THR A 301 8.30 -29.43 4.86
CA THR A 301 9.58 -28.70 4.84
C THR A 301 9.38 -27.21 5.02
N TYR A 302 8.40 -26.63 4.33
CA TYR A 302 8.10 -25.21 4.46
C TYR A 302 7.61 -24.83 5.85
N ILE A 303 6.69 -25.61 6.44
CA ILE A 303 6.09 -25.32 7.74
C ILE A 303 7.06 -25.57 8.90
N PHE A 304 7.83 -26.66 8.86
CA PHE A 304 8.65 -27.10 9.99
C PHE A 304 10.12 -26.65 9.92
N ILE A 305 10.62 -26.28 8.74
CA ILE A 305 12.04 -25.91 8.56
C ILE A 305 12.17 -24.46 8.09
N ILE A 306 11.56 -24.12 6.94
CA ILE A 306 11.76 -22.80 6.30
C ILE A 306 11.09 -21.68 7.10
N LEU A 307 9.85 -21.89 7.55
CA LEU A 307 9.10 -20.90 8.33
C LEU A 307 9.79 -20.58 9.67
N PRO A 308 10.18 -21.56 10.53
CA PRO A 308 10.91 -21.28 11.76
C PRO A 308 12.28 -20.62 11.52
N PHE A 309 12.97 -20.99 10.44
CA PHE A 309 14.22 -20.36 10.05
C PHE A 309 14.04 -18.85 9.83
N TRP A 310 13.07 -18.45 9.00
CA TRP A 310 12.81 -17.03 8.76
C TRP A 310 12.30 -16.29 10.00
N VAL A 311 11.45 -16.93 10.81
CA VAL A 311 10.99 -16.37 12.09
C VAL A 311 12.19 -16.05 12.99
N CYS A 312 13.18 -16.95 13.09
CA CYS A 312 14.39 -16.72 13.87
C CYS A 312 15.23 -15.55 13.32
N VAL A 313 15.30 -15.38 12.00
CA VAL A 313 15.99 -14.25 11.36
C VAL A 313 15.29 -12.92 11.66
N VAL A 314 13.96 -12.89 11.57
CA VAL A 314 13.15 -11.66 11.73
C VAL A 314 13.06 -11.21 13.18
N ILE A 315 12.91 -12.13 14.15
CA ILE A 315 12.84 -11.77 15.57
C ILE A 315 14.14 -11.12 16.06
N LYS A 316 15.28 -11.49 15.47
CA LYS A 316 16.59 -10.89 15.77
C LYS A 316 16.80 -9.52 15.11
N ASN A 317 15.91 -9.12 14.20
CA ASN A 317 16.06 -7.90 13.43
C ASN A 317 15.20 -6.78 14.03
N GLU A 318 15.85 -5.70 14.46
CA GLU A 318 15.21 -4.53 15.08
C GLU A 318 14.20 -3.83 14.16
N TYR A 319 14.41 -3.85 12.85
CA TYR A 319 13.56 -3.15 11.88
C TYR A 319 12.25 -3.89 11.58
N THR A 320 12.23 -5.23 11.71
CA THR A 320 11.08 -6.04 11.27
C THR A 320 10.37 -6.79 12.39
N LYS A 321 10.99 -6.97 13.56
CA LYS A 321 10.37 -7.65 14.71
C LYS A 321 9.01 -7.08 15.11
N LYS A 322 8.88 -5.74 15.18
CA LYS A 322 7.61 -5.09 15.57
C LYS A 322 6.50 -5.33 14.53
N ILE A 323 6.87 -5.36 13.25
CA ILE A 323 5.92 -5.58 12.16
C ILE A 323 5.45 -7.04 12.16
N LEU A 324 6.33 -7.99 12.49
CA LEU A 324 5.94 -9.39 12.65
C LEU A 324 4.88 -9.58 13.74
N THR A 325 4.82 -8.74 14.78
CA THR A 325 3.80 -8.86 15.84
C THR A 325 2.51 -8.12 15.51
N GLU A 326 2.59 -6.96 14.85
CA GLU A 326 1.44 -6.05 14.66
C GLU A 326 0.84 -6.07 13.23
N GLY A 327 1.58 -6.57 12.24
CA GLY A 327 1.28 -6.38 10.81
C GLY A 327 0.29 -7.36 10.16
N TRP A 328 -0.33 -8.27 10.92
CA TRP A 328 -1.14 -9.36 10.35
C TRP A 328 -2.55 -8.94 9.92
N VAL A 329 -3.18 -8.03 10.67
CA VAL A 329 -4.58 -7.65 10.43
C VAL A 329 -4.78 -7.08 9.02
N PRO A 330 -3.94 -6.17 8.50
CA PRO A 330 -4.08 -5.68 7.14
C PRO A 330 -3.88 -6.76 6.07
N VAL A 331 -2.90 -7.65 6.28
CA VAL A 331 -2.59 -8.73 5.33
C VAL A 331 -3.77 -9.71 5.21
N PHE A 332 -4.29 -10.20 6.34
CA PHE A 332 -5.40 -11.17 6.30
C PHE A 332 -6.69 -10.56 5.73
N LEU A 333 -7.05 -9.34 6.13
CA LEU A 333 -8.23 -8.69 5.58
C LEU A 333 -8.10 -8.42 4.08
N ALA A 334 -6.92 -8.02 3.60
CA ALA A 334 -6.68 -7.86 2.18
C ALA A 334 -6.77 -9.19 1.42
N LEU A 335 -6.28 -10.29 2.00
CA LEU A 335 -6.44 -11.64 1.43
C LEU A 335 -7.90 -12.04 1.25
N PHE A 336 -8.75 -11.78 2.25
CA PHE A 336 -10.18 -12.06 2.14
C PHE A 336 -10.82 -11.25 1.01
N ILE A 337 -10.49 -9.97 0.88
CA ILE A 337 -11.03 -9.10 -0.19
C ILE A 337 -10.56 -9.57 -1.58
N SER A 338 -9.26 -9.85 -1.76
CA SER A 338 -8.73 -10.37 -3.04
C SER A 338 -9.29 -11.78 -3.35
N GLY A 339 -9.53 -12.60 -2.33
CA GLY A 339 -10.19 -13.91 -2.46
C GLY A 339 -11.61 -13.81 -3.03
N LEU A 340 -12.39 -12.80 -2.66
CA LEU A 340 -13.70 -12.52 -3.29
C LEU A 340 -13.55 -12.16 -4.77
N GLY A 341 -12.49 -11.42 -5.13
CA GLY A 341 -12.13 -11.13 -6.52
C GLY A 341 -11.79 -12.40 -7.32
N GLY A 342 -11.14 -13.38 -6.68
CA GLY A 342 -10.86 -14.71 -7.21
C GLY A 342 -12.09 -15.47 -7.65
N LEU A 343 -13.13 -15.46 -6.80
CA LEU A 343 -14.42 -16.12 -7.10
C LEU A 343 -15.15 -15.49 -8.27
N LEU A 344 -15.10 -14.16 -8.37
CA LEU A 344 -15.70 -13.46 -9.51
C LEU A 344 -14.92 -13.74 -10.80
N LEU A 345 -13.59 -13.85 -10.74
CA LEU A 345 -12.78 -14.21 -11.89
C LEU A 345 -13.17 -15.60 -12.39
N ASP A 346 -13.14 -16.61 -11.54
CA ASP A 346 -13.45 -18.01 -11.89
C ASP A 346 -14.78 -18.14 -12.64
N ASN A 347 -15.84 -17.54 -12.09
CA ASN A 347 -17.16 -17.54 -12.74
C ASN A 347 -17.20 -16.74 -14.06
N ALA A 348 -16.38 -15.70 -14.21
CA ALA A 348 -16.33 -14.89 -15.41
C ALA A 348 -15.58 -15.56 -16.57
N VAL A 349 -14.50 -16.29 -16.26
CA VAL A 349 -13.66 -16.97 -17.26
C VAL A 349 -14.49 -17.94 -18.11
N GLY A 350 -15.35 -18.76 -17.47
CA GLY A 350 -16.21 -19.70 -18.20
C GLY A 350 -17.30 -19.05 -19.06
N GLN A 351 -17.65 -17.78 -18.80
CA GLN A 351 -18.77 -17.09 -19.47
C GLN A 351 -18.33 -16.12 -20.57
N PHE A 352 -17.12 -15.57 -20.49
CA PHE A 352 -16.68 -14.44 -21.29
C PHE A 352 -15.29 -14.68 -21.91
N PRO A 353 -15.22 -15.02 -23.22
CA PRO A 353 -13.95 -15.22 -23.91
C PRO A 353 -13.05 -13.98 -23.86
N GLY A 354 -11.77 -14.16 -23.54
CA GLY A 354 -10.79 -13.07 -23.48
C GLY A 354 -10.87 -12.19 -22.24
N PHE A 355 -11.75 -12.49 -21.28
CA PHE A 355 -11.88 -11.75 -20.01
C PHE A 355 -10.55 -11.65 -19.26
N VAL A 356 -9.82 -12.76 -19.16
CA VAL A 356 -8.55 -12.88 -18.42
C VAL A 356 -7.43 -11.98 -18.95
N VAL A 357 -7.51 -11.57 -20.21
CA VAL A 357 -6.49 -10.72 -20.84
C VAL A 357 -6.59 -9.29 -20.32
N PHE A 358 -7.82 -8.81 -20.10
CA PHE A 358 -8.09 -7.44 -19.69
C PHE A 358 -8.15 -7.25 -18.17
N GLN A 359 -8.43 -8.33 -17.42
CA GLN A 359 -8.57 -8.28 -15.96
C GLN A 359 -7.29 -7.75 -15.26
N PRO A 360 -6.07 -8.21 -15.58
CA PRO A 360 -4.87 -7.67 -14.94
C PRO A 360 -4.61 -6.20 -15.29
N ILE A 361 -5.03 -5.73 -16.46
CA ILE A 361 -4.87 -4.33 -16.87
C ILE A 361 -5.72 -3.41 -15.99
N ILE A 362 -7.00 -3.76 -15.78
CA ILE A 362 -7.87 -2.96 -14.93
C ILE A 362 -7.46 -3.02 -13.45
N ASN A 363 -7.16 -4.22 -12.94
CA ASN A 363 -6.82 -4.42 -11.53
C ASN A 363 -5.43 -3.87 -11.20
N GLY A 364 -4.40 -4.29 -11.93
CA GLY A 364 -3.02 -3.89 -11.68
C GLY A 364 -2.82 -2.38 -11.81
N ILE A 365 -3.34 -1.75 -12.86
CA ILE A 365 -3.21 -0.29 -13.03
C ILE A 365 -3.99 0.47 -11.96
N GLY A 366 -5.22 0.05 -11.66
CA GLY A 366 -6.07 0.70 -10.66
C GLY A 366 -5.43 0.65 -9.26
N GLY A 367 -5.02 -0.54 -8.82
CA GLY A 367 -4.36 -0.75 -7.53
C GLY A 367 -3.05 0.04 -7.41
N ASN A 368 -2.19 -0.01 -8.43
CA ASN A 368 -0.92 0.71 -8.42
C ASN A 368 -1.10 2.23 -8.28
N LEU A 369 -2.06 2.82 -9.00
CA LEU A 369 -2.33 4.26 -8.90
C LEU A 369 -2.86 4.64 -7.51
N ALA A 370 -3.72 3.80 -6.92
CA ALA A 370 -4.20 3.99 -5.56
C ALA A 370 -3.05 3.94 -4.54
N SER A 371 -2.09 3.04 -4.73
CA SER A 371 -0.93 2.90 -3.86
C SER A 371 0.06 4.05 -3.98
N ILE A 372 0.36 4.52 -5.20
CA ILE A 372 1.16 5.73 -5.42
C ILE A 372 0.50 6.93 -4.75
N HIS A 373 -0.82 7.07 -4.90
CA HIS A 373 -1.56 8.15 -4.27
C HIS A 373 -1.51 8.07 -2.74
N THR A 374 -1.68 6.87 -2.18
CA THR A 374 -1.64 6.59 -0.75
C THR A 374 -0.27 6.85 -0.13
N SER A 375 0.80 6.36 -0.77
CA SER A 375 2.18 6.56 -0.30
C SER A 375 2.56 8.05 -0.26
N ARG A 376 2.18 8.81 -1.28
CA ARG A 376 2.40 10.27 -1.29
C ARG A 376 1.59 10.96 -0.19
N MET A 377 0.34 10.56 0.01
CA MET A 377 -0.50 11.09 1.09
C MET A 377 0.07 10.77 2.47
N SER A 378 0.52 9.54 2.69
CA SER A 378 1.14 9.10 3.95
C SER A 378 2.41 9.89 4.24
N THR A 379 3.28 10.05 3.24
CA THR A 379 4.52 10.83 3.36
C THR A 379 4.23 12.29 3.70
N MET A 380 3.21 12.89 3.11
CA MET A 380 2.78 14.25 3.46
C MET A 380 2.28 14.33 4.91
N LEU A 381 1.43 13.39 5.35
CA LEU A 381 0.94 13.37 6.73
C LEU A 381 2.06 13.21 7.76
N GLN A 382 3.05 12.35 7.47
CA GLN A 382 4.23 12.15 8.30
C GLN A 382 5.12 13.40 8.39
N LYS A 383 5.19 14.20 7.31
CA LYS A 383 5.96 15.46 7.29
C LYS A 383 5.19 16.62 7.94
N SER A 384 3.87 16.63 7.82
CA SER A 384 3.04 17.79 8.20
C SER A 384 2.36 17.66 9.57
N SER A 385 2.31 16.48 10.18
CA SER A 385 1.55 16.28 11.43
C SER A 385 2.09 15.15 12.30
N LEU A 386 1.82 15.23 13.61
CA LEU A 386 2.00 14.10 14.52
C LEU A 386 0.91 13.05 14.29
N PRO A 387 1.21 11.75 14.46
CA PRO A 387 0.22 10.68 14.32
C PRO A 387 -1.04 10.92 15.18
N GLY A 388 -2.22 10.86 14.55
CA GLY A 388 -3.51 11.07 15.20
C GLY A 388 -4.07 12.50 15.11
N ILE A 389 -3.25 13.49 14.73
CA ILE A 389 -3.69 14.87 14.49
C ILE A 389 -3.78 15.09 12.98
N ILE A 390 -4.97 15.47 12.51
CA ILE A 390 -5.18 15.78 11.09
C ILE A 390 -4.85 17.27 10.87
N PRO A 391 -4.05 17.63 9.85
CA PRO A 391 -3.76 19.03 9.55
C PRO A 391 -5.06 19.84 9.36
N PRO A 392 -5.10 21.12 9.79
CA PRO A 392 -6.32 21.95 9.72
C PRO A 392 -6.82 22.18 8.28
N HIS A 393 -5.96 21.97 7.28
CA HIS A 393 -6.30 22.09 5.86
C HIS A 393 -6.97 20.85 5.27
N THR A 394 -7.17 19.75 6.03
CA THR A 394 -7.81 18.53 5.54
C THR A 394 -8.81 17.94 6.53
N LYS A 395 -9.81 17.19 6.01
CA LYS A 395 -10.78 16.44 6.81
C LYS A 395 -10.78 14.97 6.35
N VAL A 396 -11.16 14.07 7.25
CA VAL A 396 -11.28 12.62 6.92
C VAL A 396 -12.33 12.40 5.84
N CYS A 397 -13.54 12.94 6.06
CA CYS A 397 -14.65 12.78 5.14
C CYS A 397 -14.86 14.10 4.38
N VAL A 398 -14.58 14.05 3.09
CA VAL A 398 -14.68 15.19 2.17
C VAL A 398 -15.49 14.70 0.96
N SER A 399 -16.20 15.61 0.27
CA SER A 399 -16.92 15.23 -0.95
C SER A 399 -15.92 14.69 -2.01
N PRO A 400 -16.30 13.72 -2.86
CA PRO A 400 -15.40 13.20 -3.89
C PRO A 400 -14.85 14.30 -4.81
N TRP A 401 -15.66 15.30 -5.13
CA TRP A 401 -15.24 16.46 -5.93
C TRP A 401 -14.14 17.28 -5.25
N THR A 402 -14.28 17.51 -3.94
CA THR A 402 -13.31 18.30 -3.18
C THR A 402 -12.02 17.51 -2.91
N ALA A 403 -12.11 16.19 -2.72
CA ALA A 403 -10.97 15.32 -2.53
C ALA A 403 -10.16 15.07 -3.82
N LEU A 404 -10.84 14.92 -4.96
CA LEU A 404 -10.21 14.50 -6.21
C LEU A 404 -9.93 15.64 -7.20
N ILE A 405 -10.72 16.72 -7.21
CA ILE A 405 -10.66 17.74 -8.27
C ILE A 405 -10.19 19.09 -7.75
N SER A 406 -10.78 19.61 -6.67
CA SER A 406 -10.38 20.91 -6.12
C SER A 406 -10.72 21.04 -4.63
N GLY A 407 -9.70 21.20 -3.79
CA GLY A 407 -9.89 21.56 -2.39
C GLY A 407 -8.82 21.04 -1.42
N VAL A 408 -8.22 19.89 -1.70
CA VAL A 408 -7.14 19.30 -0.88
C VAL A 408 -5.84 19.26 -1.68
N PHE A 409 -4.68 19.36 -1.01
CA PHE A 409 -3.36 19.31 -1.66
C PHE A 409 -3.20 18.08 -2.58
N SER A 410 -3.71 16.93 -2.15
CA SER A 410 -3.68 15.66 -2.88
C SER A 410 -4.58 15.62 -4.12
N ALA A 411 -5.52 16.58 -4.27
CA ALA A 411 -6.39 16.67 -5.45
C ALA A 411 -5.61 17.02 -6.74
N LYS A 412 -4.49 17.74 -6.64
CA LYS A 412 -3.59 17.96 -7.80
C LYS A 412 -3.07 16.61 -8.34
N THR A 413 -2.54 15.77 -7.46
CA THR A 413 -2.02 14.45 -7.81
C THR A 413 -3.11 13.52 -8.33
N ALA A 414 -4.29 13.47 -7.68
CA ALA A 414 -5.41 12.65 -8.13
C ALA A 414 -5.86 12.99 -9.56
N ARG A 415 -6.01 14.27 -9.90
CA ARG A 415 -6.34 14.71 -11.27
C ARG A 415 -5.32 14.26 -12.31
N ILE A 416 -4.03 14.39 -11.99
CA ILE A 416 -2.94 13.97 -12.89
C ILE A 416 -3.02 12.46 -13.14
N LEU A 417 -3.23 11.65 -12.08
CA LEU A 417 -3.35 10.19 -12.22
C LEU A 417 -4.56 9.78 -13.08
N ILE A 418 -5.71 10.44 -12.91
CA ILE A 418 -6.90 10.20 -13.73
C ILE A 418 -6.63 10.57 -15.21
N LEU A 419 -6.04 11.74 -15.46
CA LEU A 419 -5.75 12.23 -16.81
C LEU A 419 -4.74 11.35 -17.55
N ILE A 420 -3.72 10.83 -16.86
CA ILE A 420 -2.73 9.92 -17.46
C ILE A 420 -3.31 8.52 -17.67
N SER A 421 -4.18 8.05 -16.77
CA SER A 421 -4.72 6.69 -16.83
C SER A 421 -5.58 6.44 -18.07
N LEU A 422 -6.32 7.43 -18.56
CA LEU A 422 -7.25 7.23 -19.68
C LEU A 422 -6.55 6.92 -21.01
N PRO A 423 -5.62 7.76 -21.53
CA PRO A 423 -4.91 7.48 -22.77
C PRO A 423 -4.06 6.22 -22.66
N ALA A 424 -3.49 5.97 -21.49
CA ALA A 424 -2.73 4.77 -21.20
C ALA A 424 -3.55 3.49 -21.32
N LYS A 425 -4.70 3.42 -20.63
CA LYS A 425 -5.57 2.24 -20.67
C LYS A 425 -6.08 1.98 -22.09
N THR A 426 -6.30 3.03 -22.89
CA THR A 426 -6.59 2.88 -24.32
C THR A 426 -5.45 2.14 -25.04
N ILE A 427 -4.21 2.59 -24.90
CA ILE A 427 -3.03 1.96 -25.52
C ILE A 427 -2.91 0.50 -25.06
N PHE A 428 -3.01 0.25 -23.75
CA PHE A 428 -2.80 -1.09 -23.19
C PHE A 428 -3.86 -2.10 -23.65
N VAL A 429 -5.12 -1.69 -23.76
CA VAL A 429 -6.20 -2.55 -24.25
C VAL A 429 -5.95 -2.95 -25.70
N PHE A 430 -5.59 -2.01 -26.58
CA PHE A 430 -5.25 -2.32 -27.97
C PHE A 430 -4.02 -3.22 -28.09
N VAL A 431 -2.96 -2.93 -27.33
CA VAL A 431 -1.75 -3.75 -27.34
C VAL A 431 -2.06 -5.17 -26.88
N ALA A 432 -2.83 -5.33 -25.80
CA ALA A 432 -3.20 -6.64 -25.28
C ALA A 432 -4.06 -7.44 -26.28
N ASP A 433 -5.04 -6.78 -26.91
CA ASP A 433 -5.90 -7.39 -27.93
C ASP A 433 -5.13 -7.85 -29.16
N ILE A 434 -4.25 -7.01 -29.70
CA ILE A 434 -3.43 -7.33 -30.87
C ILE A 434 -2.50 -8.51 -30.55
N ILE A 435 -1.86 -8.53 -29.38
CA ILE A 435 -0.97 -9.63 -29.01
C ILE A 435 -1.77 -10.92 -28.81
N TYR A 436 -2.92 -10.83 -28.15
CA TYR A 436 -3.76 -12.00 -27.87
C TYR A 436 -4.32 -12.63 -29.16
N ASN A 437 -4.70 -11.81 -30.14
CA ASN A 437 -5.30 -12.25 -31.40
C ASN A 437 -4.31 -12.29 -32.58
N GLN A 438 -3.04 -12.63 -32.31
CA GLN A 438 -2.02 -12.88 -33.33
C GLN A 438 -1.81 -11.75 -34.35
N GLY A 439 -1.94 -10.50 -33.91
CA GLY A 439 -1.71 -9.30 -34.74
C GLY A 439 -2.97 -8.62 -35.27
N VAL A 440 -4.16 -9.16 -35.01
CA VAL A 440 -5.44 -8.58 -35.48
C VAL A 440 -6.20 -7.95 -34.31
N SER A 441 -6.80 -6.77 -34.51
CA SER A 441 -7.65 -6.18 -33.47
C SER A 441 -9.09 -6.67 -33.57
N CYS A 442 -9.62 -7.17 -32.45
CA CYS A 442 -10.99 -7.63 -32.28
C CYS A 442 -11.85 -6.67 -31.45
N ILE A 443 -11.25 -5.61 -30.90
CA ILE A 443 -11.94 -4.58 -30.12
C ILE A 443 -12.95 -3.82 -31.00
N THR A 444 -14.18 -3.73 -30.52
CA THR A 444 -15.22 -2.86 -31.12
C THR A 444 -15.22 -1.47 -30.47
N PRO A 445 -15.75 -0.43 -31.14
CA PRO A 445 -15.95 0.89 -30.53
C PRO A 445 -16.81 0.84 -29.26
N ALA A 446 -17.80 -0.06 -29.21
CA ALA A 446 -18.63 -0.27 -28.02
C ALA A 446 -17.83 -0.87 -26.87
N PHE A 447 -16.93 -1.82 -27.16
CA PHE A 447 -16.04 -2.42 -26.16
C PHE A 447 -15.13 -1.37 -25.53
N ILE A 448 -14.40 -0.60 -26.36
CA ILE A 448 -13.45 0.40 -25.84
C ILE A 448 -14.17 1.49 -25.04
N PHE A 449 -15.33 1.96 -25.48
CA PHE A 449 -16.10 2.96 -24.74
C PHE A 449 -16.55 2.42 -23.37
N THR A 450 -17.12 1.22 -23.34
CA THR A 450 -17.58 0.58 -22.10
C THR A 450 -16.40 0.33 -21.15
N TYR A 451 -15.28 -0.17 -21.68
CA TYR A 451 -14.06 -0.43 -20.92
C TYR A 451 -13.46 0.86 -20.34
N LEU A 452 -13.38 1.94 -21.12
CA LEU A 452 -12.90 3.23 -20.63
C LEU A 452 -13.83 3.84 -19.57
N LEU A 453 -15.15 3.66 -19.71
CA LEU A 453 -16.11 4.11 -18.71
C LEU A 453 -15.94 3.38 -17.37
N ILE A 454 -15.91 2.04 -17.39
CA ILE A 454 -15.76 1.28 -16.14
C ILE A 454 -14.41 1.51 -15.47
N THR A 455 -13.34 1.69 -16.25
CA THR A 455 -12.00 1.94 -15.71
C THR A 455 -11.88 3.35 -15.13
N LEU A 456 -12.61 4.33 -15.66
CA LEU A 456 -12.75 5.66 -15.08
C LEU A 456 -13.55 5.63 -13.76
N ILE A 457 -14.62 4.84 -13.70
CA ILE A 457 -15.39 4.64 -12.47
C ILE A 457 -14.50 3.98 -11.40
N GLN A 458 -13.82 2.89 -11.75
CA GLN A 458 -12.93 2.14 -10.86
C GLN A 458 -11.84 3.04 -10.26
N ILE A 459 -11.09 3.77 -11.09
CA ILE A 459 -9.99 4.61 -10.60
C ILE A 459 -10.50 5.76 -9.72
N THR A 460 -11.65 6.35 -10.05
CA THR A 460 -12.26 7.42 -9.25
C THR A 460 -12.65 6.91 -7.87
N LEU A 461 -13.27 5.72 -7.80
CA LEU A 461 -13.64 5.08 -6.54
C LEU A 461 -12.40 4.73 -5.72
N LEU A 462 -11.35 4.20 -6.34
CA LEU A 462 -10.11 3.81 -5.64
C LEU A 462 -9.35 5.01 -5.08
N LEU A 463 -9.19 6.09 -5.86
CA LEU A 463 -8.52 7.29 -5.38
C LEU A 463 -9.31 7.97 -4.25
N TYR A 464 -10.63 7.92 -4.30
CA TYR A 464 -11.47 8.42 -3.20
C TYR A 464 -11.34 7.56 -1.95
N ALA A 465 -11.39 6.23 -2.11
CA ALA A 465 -11.14 5.29 -1.01
C ALA A 465 -9.74 5.50 -0.41
N ALA A 466 -8.73 5.76 -1.24
CA ALA A 466 -7.37 6.04 -0.79
C ALA A 466 -7.30 7.27 0.11
N HIS A 467 -7.99 8.35 -0.24
CA HIS A 467 -8.11 9.52 0.63
C HIS A 467 -8.75 9.18 1.97
N LEU A 468 -9.90 8.49 1.96
CA LEU A 468 -10.65 8.15 3.17
C LEU A 468 -9.85 7.23 4.10
N VAL A 469 -9.36 6.12 3.58
CA VAL A 469 -8.65 5.08 4.34
C VAL A 469 -7.37 5.64 4.94
N THR A 470 -6.60 6.43 4.18
CA THR A 470 -5.36 7.03 4.67
C THR A 470 -5.60 7.96 5.85
N HIS A 471 -6.55 8.90 5.74
CA HIS A 471 -6.85 9.83 6.83
C HIS A 471 -7.52 9.14 8.03
N LEU A 472 -8.32 8.10 7.79
CA LEU A 472 -8.96 7.32 8.85
C LEU A 472 -7.91 6.55 9.66
N LEU A 473 -6.98 5.85 9.00
CA LEU A 473 -5.88 5.14 9.66
C LEU A 473 -4.96 6.10 10.41
N TRP A 474 -4.68 7.26 9.82
CA TRP A 474 -3.90 8.31 10.49
C TRP A 474 -4.57 8.78 11.79
N LYS A 475 -5.90 8.98 11.77
CA LYS A 475 -6.69 9.33 12.96
C LYS A 475 -6.61 8.25 14.04
N PHE A 476 -6.53 6.98 13.65
CA PHE A 476 -6.36 5.85 14.57
C PHE A 476 -4.90 5.58 14.97
N LYS A 477 -3.94 6.48 14.64
CA LYS A 477 -2.51 6.32 14.91
C LYS A 477 -1.90 5.06 14.26
N ILE A 478 -2.50 4.57 13.19
CA ILE A 478 -1.99 3.46 12.39
C ILE A 478 -1.23 4.04 11.21
N ASN A 479 0.00 3.55 10.96
CA ASN A 479 0.77 3.97 9.79
C ASN A 479 0.04 3.55 8.50
N PRO A 480 -0.42 4.49 7.66
CA PRO A 480 -1.13 4.17 6.43
C PRO A 480 -0.32 3.34 5.44
N ASP A 481 1.02 3.47 5.43
CA ASP A 481 1.87 2.69 4.51
C ASP A 481 1.79 1.19 4.77
N ASN A 482 1.59 0.79 6.04
CA ASN A 482 1.51 -0.62 6.43
C ASN A 482 0.10 -1.21 6.31
N ALA A 483 -0.94 -0.38 6.22
CA ALA A 483 -2.33 -0.83 6.34
C ALA A 483 -3.24 -0.38 5.20
N ALA A 484 -3.15 0.89 4.75
CA ALA A 484 -4.00 1.42 3.68
C ALA A 484 -3.70 0.75 2.34
N ILE A 485 -2.43 0.58 2.03
CA ILE A 485 -1.92 0.06 0.77
C ILE A 485 -2.44 -1.37 0.48
N PRO A 486 -2.34 -2.34 1.42
CA PRO A 486 -2.96 -3.65 1.25
C PRO A 486 -4.46 -3.60 1.02
N TYR A 487 -5.19 -2.76 1.75
CA TYR A 487 -6.65 -2.64 1.61
C TYR A 487 -7.06 -2.09 0.25
N LEU A 488 -6.35 -1.06 -0.23
CA LEU A 488 -6.71 -0.38 -1.48
C LEU A 488 -6.39 -1.22 -2.70
N THR A 489 -5.29 -1.97 -2.68
CA THR A 489 -4.96 -2.91 -3.76
C THR A 489 -5.97 -4.04 -3.83
N ALA A 490 -6.29 -4.68 -2.70
CA ALA A 490 -7.30 -5.74 -2.66
C ALA A 490 -8.69 -5.23 -3.06
N LEU A 491 -9.07 -4.03 -2.61
CA LEU A 491 -10.29 -3.37 -3.06
C LEU A 491 -10.26 -3.08 -4.57
N GLY A 492 -9.10 -2.71 -5.11
CA GLY A 492 -8.89 -2.49 -6.53
C GLY A 492 -9.08 -3.75 -7.36
N ASP A 493 -8.59 -4.89 -6.87
CA ASP A 493 -8.78 -6.19 -7.49
C ASP A 493 -10.26 -6.58 -7.55
N LEU A 494 -10.96 -6.46 -6.41
CA LEU A 494 -12.37 -6.80 -6.31
C LEU A 494 -13.24 -5.88 -7.18
N LEU A 495 -13.05 -4.56 -7.08
CA LEU A 495 -13.81 -3.57 -7.85
C LEU A 495 -13.53 -3.69 -9.35
N GLY A 496 -12.27 -3.88 -9.74
CA GLY A 496 -11.90 -4.00 -11.15
C GLY A 496 -12.49 -5.26 -11.78
N THR A 497 -12.39 -6.42 -11.11
CA THR A 497 -13.03 -7.67 -11.60
C THR A 497 -14.54 -7.52 -11.68
N CYS A 498 -15.20 -6.99 -10.64
CA CYS A 498 -16.65 -6.80 -10.62
C CYS A 498 -17.13 -5.88 -11.75
N LEU A 499 -16.49 -4.72 -11.92
CA LEU A 499 -16.83 -3.76 -12.97
C LEU A 499 -16.56 -4.33 -14.37
N LEU A 500 -15.52 -5.14 -14.54
CA LEU A 500 -15.24 -5.81 -15.80
C LEU A 500 -16.32 -6.84 -16.15
N VAL A 501 -16.78 -7.64 -15.17
CA VAL A 501 -17.90 -8.57 -15.36
C VAL A 501 -19.16 -7.83 -15.79
N LEU A 502 -19.45 -6.68 -15.16
CA LEU A 502 -20.58 -5.83 -15.55
C LEU A 502 -20.44 -5.30 -16.98
N ALA A 503 -19.24 -4.88 -17.38
CA ALA A 503 -18.99 -4.42 -18.76
C ALA A 503 -19.20 -5.53 -19.79
N PHE A 504 -18.67 -6.74 -19.55
CA PHE A 504 -18.85 -7.87 -20.46
C PHE A 504 -20.31 -8.33 -20.52
N THR A 505 -21.02 -8.32 -19.39
CA THR A 505 -22.45 -8.62 -19.33
C THR A 505 -23.26 -7.59 -20.11
N PHE A 506 -22.95 -6.31 -19.96
CA PHE A 506 -23.57 -5.23 -20.72
C PHE A 506 -23.33 -5.39 -22.23
N LEU A 507 -22.08 -5.62 -22.64
CA LEU A 507 -21.72 -5.83 -24.04
C LEU A 507 -22.43 -7.04 -24.65
N LYS A 508 -22.59 -8.12 -23.89
CA LYS A 508 -23.39 -9.28 -24.28
C LYS A 508 -24.87 -8.91 -24.47
N SER A 509 -25.44 -8.11 -23.57
CA SER A 509 -26.86 -7.68 -23.66
C SER A 509 -27.17 -6.84 -24.90
N ILE A 510 -26.21 -6.05 -25.39
CA ILE A 510 -26.36 -5.22 -26.61
C ILE A 510 -25.85 -5.92 -27.89
N GLY A 511 -25.48 -7.20 -27.82
CA GLY A 511 -24.99 -7.98 -28.96
C GLY A 511 -23.59 -7.58 -29.47
N GLN A 512 -22.84 -6.77 -28.71
CA GLN A 512 -21.48 -6.29 -29.05
C GLN A 512 -20.41 -7.01 -28.22
N GLN A 513 -20.60 -8.31 -28.00
CA GLN A 513 -19.67 -9.12 -27.22
C GLN A 513 -18.29 -9.17 -27.87
N TYR A 514 -17.24 -9.14 -27.04
CA TYR A 514 -15.87 -9.36 -27.49
C TYR A 514 -15.70 -10.79 -28.02
N LYS A 515 -15.10 -10.93 -29.20
CA LYS A 515 -14.90 -12.22 -29.88
C LYS A 515 -13.44 -12.33 -30.30
N PRO A 516 -12.59 -13.02 -29.52
CA PRO A 516 -11.21 -13.24 -29.92
C PRO A 516 -11.10 -14.22 -31.10
N ILE A 517 -9.98 -14.15 -31.81
CA ILE A 517 -9.59 -15.10 -32.85
C ILE A 517 -8.84 -16.23 -32.14
N HIS A 518 -9.37 -17.45 -32.23
CA HIS A 518 -8.79 -18.63 -31.58
C HIS A 518 -7.52 -19.12 -32.27
#